data_AF-A0A2V9K956-F1
#
_entry.id   AF-A0A2V9K956-F1
#
_cell.length_a   1.000
_cell.length_b   1.000
_cell.length_c   1.000
_cell.angle_alpha   90.00
_cell.angle_beta   90.00
_cell.angle_gamma   90.00
#
_symmetry.space_group_name_H-M   'P 1'
#
loop_
_entity.id
_entity.type
_entity.pdbx_description
1 polymer ?
#
loop_
_entity_poly.entity_id
_entity_poly.type
_entity_poly.pdbx_seq_one_letter_code
_entity_poly.pdbx_strand_id
1 'polypeptide(L)'
;GYNKFLDPDGYPAVKPPWGTLNAISLNTGKYIWKIPFGEFPSLVKQGIRNTGSENYGGPLVTAGGLLFIGATDLDSKMHAFDKATGKLLWEAALPAAGNATPATYEVAGRQFVVIAAGGGKSGAPSGGSYVAFALPR
;
A
#
# COMPACT_ATOMS: atom_id res chain seq x y z
N GLY A 1 -2.76 -22.81 5.34
CA GLY A 1 -3.00 -21.36 5.45
C GLY A 1 -3.82 -21.07 6.70
N TYR A 2 -4.07 -19.80 7.01
CA TYR A 2 -4.94 -19.40 8.12
C TYR A 2 -6.39 -19.32 7.65
N ASN A 3 -7.33 -19.77 8.48
CA ASN A 3 -8.76 -19.58 8.21
C ASN A 3 -9.14 -18.13 8.54
N LYS A 4 -9.72 -17.42 7.57
CA LYS A 4 -10.25 -16.06 7.80
C LYS A 4 -11.63 -16.18 8.46
N PHE A 5 -11.89 -15.33 9.45
CA PHE A 5 -13.22 -15.16 10.03
C PHE A 5 -13.96 -14.08 9.23
N LEU A 6 -14.86 -14.51 8.35
CA LEU A 6 -15.54 -13.66 7.37
C LEU A 6 -17.05 -13.58 7.65
N ASP A 7 -17.67 -12.48 7.24
CA ASP A 7 -19.11 -12.29 7.24
C ASP A 7 -19.76 -12.98 6.01
N PRO A 8 -21.11 -13.00 5.89
CA PRO A 8 -21.79 -13.61 4.76
C PRO A 8 -21.45 -13.01 3.39
N ASP A 9 -20.94 -11.78 3.35
CA ASP A 9 -20.57 -11.06 2.13
C ASP A 9 -19.08 -11.27 1.77
N GLY A 10 -18.34 -11.99 2.61
CA GLY A 10 -16.92 -12.34 2.40
C GLY A 10 -15.92 -11.31 2.91
N TYR A 11 -16.35 -10.31 3.69
CA TYR A 11 -15.47 -9.34 4.34
C TYR A 11 -15.04 -9.82 5.73
N PRO A 12 -13.97 -9.30 6.34
CA PRO A 12 -13.62 -9.66 7.71
C PRO A 12 -14.77 -9.37 8.69
N ALA A 13 -15.14 -10.35 9.52
CA ALA A 13 -16.30 -10.30 10.43
C ALA A 13 -16.09 -9.40 11.67
N VAL A 14 -15.33 -8.32 11.51
CA VAL A 14 -15.06 -7.28 12.50
C VAL A 14 -15.23 -5.91 11.85
N LYS A 15 -15.43 -4.86 12.65
CA LYS A 15 -15.54 -3.50 12.09
C LYS A 15 -14.21 -3.06 11.44
N PRO A 16 -14.25 -2.35 10.30
CA PRO A 16 -13.06 -1.74 9.69
C PRO A 16 -12.43 -0.67 10.61
N PRO A 17 -11.13 -0.32 10.40
CA PRO A 17 -10.32 -0.70 9.26
C PRO A 17 -9.70 -2.11 9.37
N TRP A 18 -9.71 -2.85 8.27
CA TRP A 18 -9.14 -4.20 8.14
C TRP A 18 -7.65 -4.20 7.77
N GLY A 19 -7.14 -3.03 7.37
CA GLY A 19 -5.73 -2.77 7.08
C GLY A 19 -5.38 -1.36 7.52
N THR A 20 -4.18 -1.19 8.06
CA THR A 20 -3.71 0.13 8.50
C THR A 20 -2.24 0.33 8.19
N LEU A 21 -1.89 1.54 7.79
CA LEU A 21 -0.52 2.02 7.73
C LEU A 21 -0.25 2.89 8.96
N ASN A 22 0.89 2.65 9.60
CA ASN A 22 1.21 3.22 10.90
C ASN A 22 2.62 3.81 10.90
N ALA A 23 2.80 4.94 11.59
CA ALA A 23 4.11 5.41 12.03
C ALA A 23 4.20 5.36 13.54
N ILE A 24 5.28 4.80 14.06
CA ILE A 24 5.55 4.67 15.49
C ILE A 24 6.88 5.37 15.79
N SER A 25 6.89 6.19 16.83
CA SER A 25 8.12 6.75 17.37
C SER A 25 8.88 5.67 18.13
N LEU A 26 10.11 5.36 17.71
CA LEU A 26 10.95 4.37 18.39
C LEU A 26 11.46 4.86 19.75
N ASN A 27 11.47 6.17 20.00
CA ASN A 27 11.87 6.73 21.29
C ASN A 27 10.80 6.52 22.37
N THR A 28 9.51 6.51 21.98
CA THR A 28 8.38 6.51 22.94
C THR A 28 7.47 5.30 22.81
N GLY A 29 7.58 4.51 21.74
CA GLY A 29 6.66 3.42 21.41
C GLY A 29 5.26 3.88 21.01
N LYS A 30 5.02 5.19 20.85
CA LYS A 30 3.70 5.75 20.54
C LYS A 30 3.50 5.89 19.04
N TYR A 31 2.26 5.70 18.60
CA TYR A 31 1.85 6.09 17.25
C TYR A 31 2.03 7.60 17.07
N ILE A 32 2.70 7.99 16.00
CA ILE A 32 2.70 9.37 15.50
C ILE A 32 1.40 9.57 14.71
N TRP A 33 1.06 8.59 13.87
CA TRP A 33 -0.21 8.52 13.16
C TRP A 33 -0.55 7.06 12.82
N LYS A 34 -1.83 6.83 12.55
CA LYS A 34 -2.41 5.56 12.12
C LYS A 34 -3.57 5.86 11.17
N ILE A 35 -3.52 5.30 9.97
CA ILE A 35 -4.55 5.50 8.93
C ILE A 35 -5.01 4.16 8.37
N PRO A 36 -6.27 4.06 7.88
CA PRO A 36 -6.69 2.94 7.05
C PRO A 36 -5.81 2.83 5.80
N PHE A 37 -5.50 1.60 5.36
CA PHE A 37 -4.65 1.37 4.20
C PHE A 37 -5.14 0.20 3.35
N GLY A 38 -5.33 0.48 2.06
CA GLY A 38 -6.02 -0.39 1.12
C GLY A 38 -7.54 -0.20 1.14
N GLU A 39 -8.17 -0.66 0.06
CA GLU A 39 -9.62 -0.56 -0.12
C GLU A 39 -10.16 -1.84 -0.77
N PHE A 40 -11.44 -2.12 -0.52
CA PHE A 40 -12.19 -3.10 -1.30
C PHE A 40 -12.86 -2.41 -2.49
N PRO A 41 -12.51 -2.74 -3.75
CA PRO A 41 -13.12 -2.10 -4.92
C PRO A 41 -14.64 -2.22 -4.98
N SER A 42 -15.22 -3.31 -4.45
CA SER A 42 -16.66 -3.52 -4.35
C SER A 42 -17.33 -2.49 -3.43
N LEU A 43 -16.74 -2.23 -2.27
CA LEU A 43 -17.25 -1.28 -1.27
C LEU A 43 -17.06 0.17 -1.74
N VAL A 44 -15.91 0.44 -2.38
CA VAL A 44 -15.64 1.75 -3.00
C VAL A 44 -16.70 2.12 -4.04
N LYS A 45 -17.16 1.17 -4.86
CA LYS A 45 -18.25 1.37 -5.83
C LYS A 45 -19.59 1.71 -5.16
N GLN A 46 -19.78 1.32 -3.91
CA GLN A 46 -20.97 1.64 -3.11
C GLN A 46 -20.79 2.95 -2.30
N GLY A 47 -19.66 3.64 -2.45
CA GLY A 47 -19.36 4.87 -1.72
C GLY A 47 -18.77 4.64 -0.33
N ILE A 48 -18.50 3.40 0.06
CA ILE A 48 -17.87 3.05 1.33
C ILE A 48 -16.36 3.06 1.13
N ARG A 49 -15.65 3.91 1.89
CA ARG A 49 -14.21 4.13 1.78
C ARG A 49 -13.51 4.04 3.13
N ASN A 50 -12.19 4.05 3.10
CA ASN A 50 -11.30 3.93 4.25
C ASN A 50 -11.53 2.63 5.02
N THR A 51 -11.86 1.54 4.32
CA THR A 51 -12.14 0.25 4.96
C THR A 51 -10.86 -0.46 5.36
N GLY A 52 -9.72 -0.10 4.75
CA GLY A 52 -8.53 -0.92 4.79
C GLY A 52 -8.70 -2.20 3.96
N SER A 53 -7.60 -2.87 3.68
CA SER A 53 -7.56 -4.23 3.14
C SER A 53 -6.44 -5.01 3.78
N GLU A 54 -6.33 -6.31 3.50
CA GLU A 54 -5.10 -7.03 3.81
C GLU A 54 -3.91 -6.35 3.13
N ASN A 55 -2.81 -6.23 3.88
CA ASN A 55 -1.60 -5.62 3.38
C ASN A 55 -0.43 -6.60 3.41
N TYR A 56 0.28 -6.72 2.30
CA TYR A 56 1.47 -7.56 2.16
C TYR A 56 2.60 -6.81 1.49
N GLY A 57 3.75 -6.74 2.14
CA GLY A 57 4.90 -5.96 1.66
C GLY A 57 5.28 -4.87 2.66
N GLY A 58 6.34 -4.14 2.35
CA GLY A 58 6.88 -3.08 3.21
C GLY A 58 6.94 -1.72 2.51
N PRO A 59 7.11 -0.64 3.29
CA PRO A 59 7.34 0.69 2.75
C PRO A 59 8.81 0.93 2.39
N LEU A 60 9.03 1.90 1.50
CA LEU A 60 10.29 2.60 1.27
C LEU A 60 10.15 4.02 1.82
N VAL A 61 11.05 4.45 2.72
CA VAL A 61 11.06 5.83 3.26
C VAL A 61 12.29 6.57 2.75
N THR A 62 12.11 7.78 2.26
CA THR A 62 13.18 8.61 1.69
C THR A 62 13.56 9.79 2.59
N ALA A 63 14.77 10.32 2.39
CA ALA A 63 15.24 11.54 3.06
C ALA A 63 14.34 12.76 2.74
N GLY A 64 13.76 12.81 1.53
CA GLY A 64 12.86 13.87 1.08
C GLY A 64 11.50 13.92 1.78
N GLY A 65 11.24 13.07 2.78
CA GLY A 65 10.00 13.11 3.56
C GLY A 65 8.88 12.23 3.01
N LEU A 66 9.14 11.44 1.98
CA LEU A 66 8.14 10.59 1.33
C LEU A 66 8.26 9.13 1.77
N LEU A 67 7.10 8.50 1.99
CA LEU A 67 6.92 7.07 2.18
C LEU A 67 6.21 6.49 0.96
N PHE A 68 6.83 5.50 0.32
CA PHE A 68 6.33 4.80 -0.86
C PHE A 68 5.93 3.37 -0.50
N ILE A 69 4.74 2.91 -0.89
CA ILE A 69 4.26 1.56 -0.55
C ILE A 69 3.18 1.07 -1.53
N GLY A 70 3.28 -0.19 -1.95
CA GLY A 70 2.31 -0.83 -2.87
C GLY A 70 1.49 -1.98 -2.27
N ALA A 71 1.65 -2.23 -0.97
CA ALA A 71 1.28 -3.46 -0.26
C ALA A 71 -0.23 -3.81 -0.21
N THR A 72 -1.06 -3.24 -1.06
CA THR A 72 -2.52 -3.38 -1.08
C THR A 72 -2.94 -4.44 -2.11
N ASP A 73 -3.42 -5.60 -1.63
CA ASP A 73 -3.76 -6.75 -2.48
C ASP A 73 -4.91 -6.46 -3.45
N LEU A 74 -5.88 -5.63 -3.05
CA LEU A 74 -7.17 -5.51 -3.75
C LEU A 74 -7.29 -4.29 -4.66
N ASP A 75 -6.57 -3.20 -4.38
CA ASP A 75 -6.60 -2.00 -5.22
C ASP A 75 -5.47 -1.95 -6.26
N SER A 76 -4.43 -2.77 -6.10
CA SER A 76 -3.28 -2.86 -7.00
C SER A 76 -2.66 -1.48 -7.31
N LYS A 77 -2.36 -0.69 -6.28
CA LYS A 77 -1.77 0.64 -6.44
C LYS A 77 -0.40 0.76 -5.78
N MET A 78 0.40 1.66 -6.34
CA MET A 78 1.55 2.27 -5.67
C MET A 78 1.10 3.58 -5.03
N HIS A 79 1.45 3.83 -3.78
CA HIS A 79 1.09 5.03 -3.04
C HIS A 79 2.34 5.78 -2.57
N ALA A 80 2.22 7.10 -2.46
CA ALA A 80 3.19 7.96 -1.79
C ALA A 80 2.50 8.81 -0.72
N PHE A 81 3.03 8.77 0.50
CA PHE A 81 2.53 9.49 1.66
C PHE A 81 3.59 10.46 2.19
N ASP A 82 3.14 11.55 2.80
CA ASP A 82 3.95 12.35 3.70
C ASP A 82 4.30 11.51 4.95
N LYS A 83 5.60 11.29 5.21
CA LYS A 83 6.03 10.40 6.30
C LYS A 83 5.68 10.90 7.70
N ALA A 84 5.54 12.22 7.87
CA ALA A 84 5.32 12.85 9.16
C ALA A 84 3.84 12.88 9.55
N THR A 85 2.95 12.94 8.56
CA THR A 85 1.50 13.12 8.77
C THR A 85 0.66 11.92 8.34
N GLY A 86 1.19 11.03 7.49
CA GLY A 86 0.42 9.96 6.87
C GLY A 86 -0.53 10.45 5.77
N LYS A 87 -0.43 11.71 5.34
CA LYS A 87 -1.26 12.25 4.25
C LYS A 87 -0.90 11.60 2.92
N LEU A 88 -1.89 11.06 2.21
CA LEU A 88 -1.70 10.59 0.83
C LEU A 88 -1.39 11.78 -0.08
N LEU A 89 -0.28 11.68 -0.82
CA LEU A 89 0.19 12.73 -1.73
C LEU A 89 0.05 12.32 -3.20
N TRP A 90 0.22 11.03 -3.49
CA TRP A 90 0.16 10.51 -4.86
C TRP A 90 -0.17 9.02 -4.85
N GLU A 91 -0.82 8.57 -5.92
CA GLU A 91 -1.06 7.16 -6.19
C GLU A 91 -0.99 6.88 -7.70
N ALA A 92 -0.66 5.64 -8.06
CA ALA A 92 -0.75 5.13 -9.43
C ALA A 92 -1.17 3.67 -9.44
N ALA A 93 -1.95 3.30 -10.45
CA ALA A 93 -2.29 1.90 -10.69
C ALA A 93 -1.06 1.08 -11.09
N LEU A 94 -1.00 -0.14 -10.59
CA LEU A 94 -0.06 -1.19 -10.98
C LEU A 94 -0.81 -2.27 -11.77
N PRO A 95 -0.11 -3.02 -12.64
CA PRO A 95 -0.73 -4.11 -13.40
C PRO A 95 -1.15 -5.30 -12.53
N ALA A 96 -0.57 -5.42 -11.33
CA ALA A 96 -0.93 -6.39 -10.29
C ALA A 96 -0.54 -5.82 -8.92
N ALA A 97 -1.01 -6.45 -7.83
CA ALA A 97 -0.72 -5.98 -6.48
C ALA A 97 0.79 -5.89 -6.18
N GLY A 98 1.18 -4.79 -5.55
CA GLY A 98 2.56 -4.44 -5.22
C GLY A 98 3.03 -5.09 -3.93
N ASN A 99 3.05 -6.42 -3.87
CA ASN A 99 3.34 -7.15 -2.62
C ASN A 99 4.82 -7.13 -2.21
N ALA A 100 5.68 -6.58 -3.06
CA ALA A 100 7.09 -6.36 -2.78
C ALA A 100 7.32 -5.00 -2.11
N THR A 101 8.39 -4.89 -1.34
CA THR A 101 8.87 -3.58 -0.86
C THR A 101 9.48 -2.80 -2.03
N PRO A 102 9.08 -1.54 -2.29
CA PRO A 102 9.72 -0.71 -3.30
C PRO A 102 11.20 -0.48 -3.03
N ALA A 103 11.96 -0.22 -4.08
CA ALA A 103 13.36 0.22 -4.01
C ALA A 103 13.52 1.58 -4.70
N THR A 104 14.58 2.32 -4.36
CA THR A 104 14.97 3.54 -5.07
C THR A 104 16.44 3.52 -5.43
N TYR A 105 16.77 4.09 -6.58
CA TYR A 105 18.14 4.22 -7.08
C TYR A 105 18.25 5.49 -7.93
N GLU A 106 19.47 5.91 -8.23
CA GLU A 106 19.75 7.02 -9.12
C GLU A 106 20.60 6.55 -10.31
N VAL A 107 20.30 7.05 -11.50
CA VAL A 107 21.14 6.89 -12.68
C VAL A 107 21.15 8.19 -13.49
N ALA A 108 22.35 8.64 -13.86
CA ALA A 108 22.57 9.87 -14.61
C ALA A 108 21.82 11.09 -14.03
N GLY A 109 21.90 11.28 -12.71
CA GLY A 109 21.28 12.40 -11.99
C GLY A 109 19.75 12.33 -11.89
N ARG A 110 19.13 11.20 -12.23
CA ARG A 110 17.69 11.00 -12.12
C ARG A 110 17.38 9.87 -11.12
N GLN A 111 16.62 10.19 -10.10
CA GLN A 111 16.14 9.22 -9.11
C GLN A 111 14.90 8.48 -9.64
N PHE A 112 14.86 7.18 -9.38
CA PHE A 112 13.76 6.29 -9.70
C PHE A 112 13.25 5.59 -8.45
N VAL A 113 11.95 5.33 -8.40
CA VAL A 113 11.32 4.41 -7.44
C VAL A 113 10.75 3.23 -8.24
N VAL A 114 11.13 2.01 -7.88
CA VAL A 114 10.75 0.80 -8.60
C VAL A 114 10.08 -0.20 -7.67
N ILE A 115 9.07 -0.91 -8.19
CA ILE A 115 8.39 -1.99 -7.48
C ILE A 115 8.14 -3.17 -8.42
N ALA A 116 8.27 -4.39 -7.89
CA ALA A 116 7.80 -5.60 -8.55
C ALA A 116 6.29 -5.77 -8.31
N ALA A 117 5.50 -5.66 -9.36
CA ALA A 117 4.05 -5.89 -9.37
C ALA A 117 3.78 -7.37 -9.73
N GLY A 118 3.95 -8.24 -8.73
CA GLY A 118 3.77 -9.69 -8.86
C GLY A 118 2.41 -10.20 -8.39
N GLY A 119 1.79 -9.54 -7.41
CA GLY A 119 0.50 -9.93 -6.83
C GLY A 119 0.38 -11.41 -6.44
N GLY A 120 -0.80 -11.99 -6.67
CA GLY A 120 -1.04 -13.43 -6.49
C GLY A 120 -1.39 -13.89 -5.07
N LYS A 121 -1.46 -13.00 -4.08
CA LYS A 121 -1.97 -13.36 -2.76
C LYS A 121 -3.49 -13.29 -2.69
N SER A 122 -4.06 -14.08 -1.79
CA SER A 122 -5.49 -14.01 -1.44
C SER A 122 -6.46 -14.20 -2.63
N GLY A 123 -6.04 -14.87 -3.71
CA GLY A 123 -6.84 -15.04 -4.92
C GLY A 123 -6.83 -13.83 -5.86
N ALA A 124 -6.06 -12.78 -5.56
CA ALA A 124 -5.85 -11.66 -6.47
C ALA A 124 -5.05 -12.09 -7.72
N PRO A 125 -5.25 -11.42 -8.87
CA PRO A 125 -4.47 -11.70 -10.07
C PRO A 125 -2.95 -11.64 -9.82
N SER A 126 -2.23 -12.56 -10.46
CA SER A 126 -0.76 -12.54 -10.51
C SER A 126 -0.27 -11.75 -11.71
N GLY A 127 0.86 -11.08 -11.55
CA GLY A 127 1.62 -10.38 -12.58
C GLY A 127 3.09 -10.77 -12.55
N GLY A 128 3.90 -10.06 -13.33
CA GLY A 128 5.34 -10.33 -13.46
C GLY A 128 6.12 -9.13 -13.97
N SER A 129 5.71 -7.92 -13.59
CA SER A 129 6.27 -6.68 -14.14
C SER A 129 7.00 -5.87 -13.08
N TYR A 130 8.09 -5.23 -13.47
CA TYR A 130 8.68 -4.13 -12.71
C TYR A 130 8.11 -2.81 -13.24
N VAL A 131 7.64 -1.95 -12.33
CA VAL A 131 7.16 -0.60 -12.66
C VAL A 131 8.07 0.41 -12.00
N ALA A 132 8.62 1.33 -12.80
CA ALA A 132 9.52 2.38 -12.34
C ALA A 132 8.90 3.77 -12.55
N PHE A 133 8.97 4.60 -11.52
CA PHE A 133 8.45 5.97 -11.49
C PHE A 133 9.60 6.96 -11.31
N ALA A 134 9.52 8.11 -11.98
CA ALA A 134 10.42 9.23 -11.80
C ALA A 134 9.71 10.53 -12.21
N LEU A 135 10.15 11.66 -11.67
CA LEU A 135 9.65 12.97 -12.10
C LEU A 135 9.95 13.22 -13.60
N PRO A 136 9.13 14.03 -14.30
CA PRO A 136 9.45 14.51 -15.64
C PRO A 136 10.81 15.22 -15.69
N ARG A 137 11.37 15.32 -16.90
CA ARG A 137 12.53 16.17 -17.18
C ARG A 137 12.07 17.54 -17.64
#